data_AF-A0A6J0HRU1-F1
#
_entry.id   AF-A0A6J0HRU1-F1
#
_cell.length_a   1.000
_cell.length_b   1.000
_cell.length_c   1.000
_cell.angle_alpha   90.00
_cell.angle_beta   90.00
_cell.angle_gamma   90.00
#
_symmetry.space_group_name_H-M   'P 1'
#
loop_
_entity.id
_entity.type
_entity.pdbx_description
1 polymer ?
#
loop_
_entity_poly.entity_id
_entity_poly.type
_entity_poly.pdbx_seq_one_letter_code
_entity_poly.pdbx_strand_id
1 'polypeptide(L)'
;MAGAALALRAGRARACAPAPRCVSGAVKERSGRCRGPAAVMGPPPLLLPVLPVLVLWGLGGARAEDACDAPARLIYAELEEKFRGTESFPVGSQVSFICRPGYMKIPGKSLTLTCGPDLQWAPKEQFCTERRCKHPGELANGVVDVTDLTFGSTATFSCREGYRLFGNQQVTCVIRNEGVDWDREMPFCEVIPCDPPPSIANGHHTEAANYVYQTAVSYSCDDVPAGSHPFSLIGSDTIFCTSNEHSNGVWSGPPPQCRVVKCENPRVKNGYKISGFESSYTYKDSVQFVCNPGYYMVGEDIISCAEDNTWSPPIPTCEKNVCGAPEVTNGAVVPLKSVYNEGESVKIKCNARCSFPDGTKEVTVACQGQKTWSYFPECRCGPESPGSTPGTSPGSIPGISSGSTPVINFGRVVVGQKPSYVVGDCITIECYAGYTLQGEAEIRYMGGNQWSPGVPTCQLSGYVIACICVLVVIVVLLAAFWAYKKFFSQNGSNVGVPVLKTCKMNCKC
;
A
#
# COMPACT_ATOMS: atom_id res chain seq x y z
N MET A 1 -57.50 -25.95 -27.26
CA MET A 1 -56.84 -25.73 -28.57
C MET A 1 -55.35 -25.99 -28.38
N ALA A 2 -54.76 -26.62 -29.38
CA ALA A 2 -53.59 -27.48 -29.30
C ALA A 2 -52.22 -26.81 -29.03
N GLY A 3 -51.26 -27.64 -28.60
CA GLY A 3 -49.81 -27.49 -28.81
C GLY A 3 -49.07 -26.75 -27.69
N ALA A 4 -47.90 -27.15 -27.20
CA ALA A 4 -46.91 -28.14 -27.64
C ALA A 4 -46.05 -28.51 -26.41
N ALA A 5 -45.93 -29.81 -26.08
CA ALA A 5 -44.74 -30.63 -26.32
C ALA A 5 -43.40 -30.03 -25.82
N LEU A 6 -43.01 -30.48 -24.62
CA LEU A 6 -41.66 -30.41 -24.08
C LEU A 6 -40.66 -31.07 -25.04
N ALA A 7 -39.63 -30.32 -25.45
CA ALA A 7 -38.41 -30.88 -26.04
C ALA A 7 -37.23 -30.59 -25.10
N LEU A 8 -36.82 -31.63 -24.37
CA LEU A 8 -35.56 -31.67 -23.62
C LEU A 8 -34.38 -31.56 -24.58
N ARG A 9 -33.72 -30.40 -24.62
CA ARG A 9 -32.37 -30.27 -25.16
C ARG A 9 -31.36 -30.50 -24.03
N ALA A 10 -30.70 -31.64 -24.09
CA ALA A 10 -29.51 -31.95 -23.31
C ALA A 10 -28.37 -30.97 -23.70
N GLY A 11 -28.16 -29.96 -22.86
CA GLY A 11 -27.01 -29.06 -22.92
C GLY A 11 -25.78 -29.75 -22.34
N ARG A 12 -24.77 -29.92 -23.19
CA ARG A 12 -23.44 -30.48 -22.88
C ARG A 12 -22.82 -29.85 -21.62
N ALA A 13 -22.39 -30.70 -20.70
CA ALA A 13 -21.45 -30.35 -19.64
C ALA A 13 -20.15 -29.80 -20.26
N ARG A 14 -19.84 -28.52 -20.00
CA ARG A 14 -18.50 -27.98 -20.25
C ARG A 14 -17.64 -28.35 -19.05
N ALA A 15 -16.62 -29.14 -19.35
CA ALA A 15 -15.57 -29.57 -18.45
C ALA A 15 -14.87 -28.37 -17.80
N CYS A 16 -14.62 -28.47 -16.50
CA CYS A 16 -13.72 -27.60 -15.77
C CYS A 16 -12.32 -27.65 -16.38
N ALA A 17 -11.79 -26.49 -16.79
CA ALA A 17 -10.40 -26.34 -17.16
C ALA A 17 -9.51 -26.43 -15.91
N PRO A 18 -8.33 -27.07 -15.97
CA PRO A 18 -7.42 -27.18 -14.83
C PRO A 18 -6.62 -25.90 -14.61
N ALA A 19 -6.35 -25.62 -13.34
CA ALA A 19 -5.52 -24.51 -12.86
C ALA A 19 -4.08 -24.57 -13.41
N PRO A 20 -3.38 -23.42 -13.56
CA PRO A 20 -2.00 -23.41 -13.99
C PRO A 20 -1.08 -23.98 -12.89
N ARG A 21 -0.26 -24.96 -13.29
CA ARG A 21 0.80 -25.54 -12.48
C ARG A 21 1.97 -24.57 -12.37
N CYS A 22 2.34 -24.21 -11.14
CA CYS A 22 3.64 -23.63 -10.83
C CYS A 22 4.72 -24.69 -11.08
N VAL A 23 5.63 -24.42 -12.01
CA VAL A 23 6.85 -25.22 -12.22
C VAL A 23 7.95 -24.59 -11.38
N SER A 24 8.27 -25.25 -10.27
CA SER A 24 9.46 -25.00 -9.46
C SER A 24 10.69 -25.60 -10.13
N GLY A 25 11.52 -24.74 -10.74
CA GLY A 25 12.86 -25.11 -11.17
C GLY A 25 13.81 -25.13 -9.98
N ALA A 26 14.14 -26.32 -9.51
CA ALA A 26 15.21 -26.55 -8.53
C ALA A 26 16.58 -26.48 -9.22
N VAL A 27 17.44 -25.56 -8.78
CA VAL A 27 18.89 -25.64 -8.97
C VAL A 27 19.51 -25.81 -7.60
N LYS A 28 20.27 -26.91 -7.43
CA LYS A 28 20.81 -27.40 -6.16
C LYS A 28 22.34 -27.37 -6.20
N GLU A 29 22.90 -26.74 -5.16
CA GLU A 29 24.25 -26.94 -4.56
C GLU A 29 25.51 -26.59 -5.41
N ARG A 30 26.63 -26.07 -4.89
CA ARG A 30 27.16 -25.92 -3.52
C ARG A 30 28.42 -25.02 -3.53
N SER A 31 28.69 -24.38 -2.38
CA SER A 31 30.02 -24.08 -1.77
C SER A 31 30.97 -23.12 -2.52
N GLY A 32 31.63 -22.13 -1.92
CA GLY A 32 31.93 -21.87 -0.51
C GLY A 32 32.55 -20.47 -0.34
N ARG A 33 32.73 -20.09 0.92
CA ARG A 33 32.99 -18.73 1.42
C ARG A 33 34.48 -18.48 1.71
N CYS A 34 34.85 -17.19 1.67
CA CYS A 34 35.73 -16.46 2.61
C CYS A 34 37.27 -16.29 2.41
N ARG A 35 37.64 -14.98 2.45
CA ARG A 35 38.78 -14.27 3.11
C ARG A 35 40.15 -14.15 2.38
N GLY A 36 40.69 -12.91 2.34
CA GLY A 36 42.02 -12.48 1.84
C GLY A 36 43.16 -12.72 2.85
N PRO A 37 44.22 -11.88 3.01
CA PRO A 37 44.82 -10.82 2.16
C PRO A 37 46.37 -10.96 1.92
N ALA A 38 46.93 -10.00 1.15
CA ALA A 38 48.31 -9.43 1.05
C ALA A 38 49.61 -10.22 1.40
N ALA A 39 50.64 -10.12 0.52
CA ALA A 39 52.00 -9.59 0.84
C ALA A 39 53.04 -9.64 -0.32
N VAL A 40 53.96 -8.67 -0.22
CA VAL A 40 55.22 -8.22 -0.89
C VAL A 40 56.33 -9.26 -1.21
N MET A 41 57.13 -9.07 -2.30
CA MET A 41 58.63 -8.98 -2.36
C MET A 41 59.22 -9.10 -3.80
N GLY A 42 60.40 -8.49 -4.05
CA GLY A 42 61.12 -8.40 -5.34
C GLY A 42 62.21 -9.49 -5.64
N PRO A 43 63.36 -9.12 -6.24
CA PRO A 43 63.93 -9.50 -7.58
C PRO A 43 64.98 -10.67 -7.51
N PRO A 44 65.95 -11.00 -8.45
CA PRO A 44 66.54 -10.36 -9.68
C PRO A 44 66.97 -11.39 -10.82
N PRO A 45 68.11 -11.34 -11.60
CA PRO A 45 68.69 -10.37 -12.59
C PRO A 45 69.30 -10.97 -13.94
N LEU A 46 69.96 -10.09 -14.73
CA LEU A 46 71.18 -10.23 -15.59
C LEU A 46 71.13 -10.35 -17.15
N LEU A 47 72.23 -9.86 -17.74
CA LEU A 47 72.53 -9.33 -19.09
C LEU A 47 73.12 -10.35 -20.10
N LEU A 48 72.80 -10.14 -21.42
CA LEU A 48 73.54 -10.20 -22.72
C LEU A 48 74.76 -11.16 -22.95
N PRO A 49 75.01 -11.70 -24.19
CA PRO A 49 75.64 -10.95 -25.32
C PRO A 49 75.21 -11.33 -26.77
N VAL A 50 75.08 -10.36 -27.70
CA VAL A 50 75.96 -9.95 -28.85
C VAL A 50 76.28 -11.02 -29.93
N LEU A 51 75.89 -10.78 -31.21
CA LEU A 51 76.72 -10.70 -32.45
C LEU A 51 75.86 -10.76 -33.76
N PRO A 52 76.38 -10.35 -34.95
CA PRO A 52 75.76 -9.31 -35.78
C PRO A 52 75.45 -9.76 -37.22
N VAL A 53 74.62 -9.03 -37.97
CA VAL A 53 74.73 -8.99 -39.43
C VAL A 53 74.44 -7.59 -39.96
N LEU A 54 75.42 -7.10 -40.70
CA LEU A 54 75.42 -5.88 -41.51
C LEU A 54 74.36 -5.92 -42.61
N VAL A 55 73.61 -4.83 -42.69
CA VAL A 55 73.34 -4.00 -43.86
C VAL A 55 73.24 -4.70 -45.22
N LEU A 56 72.04 -4.68 -45.81
CA LEU A 56 71.87 -4.41 -47.24
C LEU A 56 70.78 -3.35 -47.41
N TRP A 57 71.17 -2.27 -48.07
CA TRP A 57 70.35 -1.12 -48.43
C TRP A 57 69.21 -1.52 -49.36
N GLY A 58 67.99 -1.13 -49.01
CA GLY A 58 66.90 -0.87 -49.93
C GLY A 58 66.66 0.63 -49.98
N LEU A 59 67.27 1.31 -50.95
CA LEU A 59 66.91 2.68 -51.33
C LEU A 59 65.47 2.66 -51.85
N GLY A 60 64.60 3.39 -51.17
CA GLY A 60 63.19 3.56 -51.52
C GLY A 60 62.59 4.78 -50.84
N GLY A 61 63.16 5.96 -51.12
CA GLY A 61 62.53 7.27 -50.93
C GLY A 61 62.20 7.67 -49.49
N ALA A 62 63.17 8.21 -48.77
CA ALA A 62 62.86 9.20 -47.74
C ALA A 62 62.21 10.40 -48.44
N ARG A 63 60.89 10.56 -48.30
CA ARG A 63 60.22 11.83 -48.62
C ARG A 63 60.59 12.79 -47.49
N ALA A 64 61.17 13.93 -47.82
CA ALA A 64 61.37 15.01 -46.88
C ALA A 64 60.00 15.38 -46.26
N GLU A 65 59.83 15.21 -44.95
CA GLU A 65 58.60 15.56 -44.23
C GLU A 65 58.57 17.08 -43.97
N ASP A 66 58.49 17.87 -45.04
CA ASP A 66 58.32 19.34 -44.96
C ASP A 66 56.85 19.74 -45.21
N ALA A 67 55.89 18.83 -44.99
CA ALA A 67 54.47 19.02 -45.30
C ALA A 67 53.56 18.31 -44.29
N CYS A 68 52.44 18.95 -43.94
CA CYS A 68 51.35 18.37 -43.14
C CYS A 68 50.50 17.40 -43.98
N ASP A 69 50.01 16.34 -43.34
CA ASP A 69 48.96 15.48 -43.90
C ASP A 69 47.62 16.22 -44.01
N ALA A 70 46.67 15.64 -44.76
CA ALA A 70 45.30 16.14 -44.83
C ALA A 70 44.68 16.32 -43.42
N PRO A 71 44.01 17.46 -43.15
CA PRO A 71 43.38 17.70 -41.86
C PRO A 71 42.36 16.61 -41.49
N ALA A 72 42.29 16.28 -40.20
CA ALA A 72 41.31 15.31 -39.70
C ALA A 72 39.86 15.75 -39.96
N ARG A 73 38.97 14.77 -40.19
CA ARG A 73 37.54 15.05 -40.38
C ARG A 73 36.90 15.50 -39.06
N LEU A 74 36.28 16.67 -39.07
CA LEU A 74 35.61 17.25 -37.91
C LEU A 74 34.09 16.98 -37.94
N ILE A 75 33.49 16.80 -36.75
CA ILE A 75 32.05 16.57 -36.58
C ILE A 75 31.27 17.88 -36.76
N TYR A 76 31.85 19.03 -36.39
CA TYR A 76 31.20 20.35 -36.42
C TYR A 76 31.52 21.19 -37.67
N ALA A 77 32.48 20.75 -38.49
CA ALA A 77 32.93 21.49 -39.68
C ALA A 77 33.32 20.54 -40.82
N GLU A 78 33.30 21.05 -42.04
CA GLU A 78 33.75 20.40 -43.25
C GLU A 78 34.77 21.24 -44.00
N LEU A 79 35.77 20.58 -44.58
CA LEU A 79 36.81 21.23 -45.34
C LEU A 79 36.21 21.77 -46.65
N GLU A 80 36.57 23.01 -47.03
CA GLU A 80 36.13 23.58 -48.31
C GLU A 80 36.50 22.66 -49.47
N GLU A 81 35.59 22.55 -50.45
CA GLU A 81 35.70 21.59 -51.56
C GLU A 81 37.01 21.71 -52.34
N LYS A 82 37.57 22.92 -52.46
CA LYS A 82 38.82 23.18 -53.19
C LYS A 82 40.07 22.51 -52.56
N PHE A 83 39.99 22.07 -51.31
CA PHE A 83 41.06 21.36 -50.61
C PHE A 83 40.76 19.87 -50.42
N ARG A 84 39.56 19.41 -50.81
CA ARG A 84 39.15 18.01 -50.67
C ARG A 84 39.91 17.14 -51.68
N GLY A 85 40.58 16.09 -51.20
CA GLY A 85 41.33 15.15 -52.04
C GLY A 85 42.84 15.45 -52.17
N THR A 86 43.31 16.56 -51.61
CA THR A 86 44.76 16.83 -51.46
C THR A 86 45.29 16.11 -50.23
N GLU A 87 46.31 15.28 -50.40
CA GLU A 87 46.84 14.44 -49.31
C GLU A 87 47.98 15.09 -48.52
N SER A 88 48.67 16.08 -49.09
CA SER A 88 49.86 16.71 -48.49
C SER A 88 49.88 18.21 -48.72
N PHE A 89 50.23 18.97 -47.67
CA PHE A 89 50.21 20.42 -47.62
C PHE A 89 51.55 20.97 -47.10
N PRO A 90 52.33 21.74 -47.89
CA PRO A 90 53.62 22.27 -47.43
C PRO A 90 53.45 23.23 -46.23
N VAL A 91 54.49 23.36 -45.41
CA VAL A 91 54.51 24.30 -44.26
C VAL A 91 54.12 25.72 -44.70
N GLY A 92 53.25 26.37 -43.93
CA GLY A 92 52.66 27.67 -44.25
C GLY A 92 51.38 27.61 -45.08
N SER A 93 50.98 26.42 -45.57
CA SER A 93 49.68 26.23 -46.22
C SER A 93 48.52 26.57 -45.29
N GLN A 94 47.50 27.21 -45.85
CA GLN A 94 46.28 27.57 -45.15
C GLN A 94 45.08 26.88 -45.78
N VAL A 95 44.29 26.18 -44.97
CA VAL A 95 43.07 25.50 -45.41
C VAL A 95 41.87 26.04 -44.66
N SER A 96 40.76 26.24 -45.36
CA SER A 96 39.54 26.83 -44.80
C SER A 96 38.43 25.81 -44.66
N PHE A 97 37.66 25.95 -43.58
CA PHE A 97 36.52 25.11 -43.25
C PHE A 97 35.21 25.90 -43.31
N ILE A 98 34.12 25.17 -43.54
CA ILE A 98 32.73 25.66 -43.40
C ILE A 98 32.09 24.88 -42.26
N CYS A 99 31.32 25.55 -41.40
CA CYS A 99 30.61 24.84 -40.32
C CYS A 99 29.52 23.94 -40.91
N ARG A 100 29.35 22.73 -40.37
CA ARG A 100 28.30 21.82 -40.83
C ARG A 100 26.91 22.38 -40.51
N PRO A 101 25.86 21.96 -41.24
CA PRO A 101 24.47 22.27 -40.86
C PRO A 101 24.19 21.92 -39.40
N GLY A 102 23.52 22.82 -38.68
CA GLY A 102 23.32 22.70 -37.23
C GLY A 102 24.45 23.30 -36.38
N TYR A 103 25.55 23.76 -36.99
CA TYR A 103 26.65 24.47 -36.34
C TYR A 103 26.82 25.90 -36.89
N MET A 104 27.44 26.78 -36.11
CA MET A 104 27.75 28.15 -36.50
C MET A 104 29.17 28.53 -36.06
N LYS A 105 29.79 29.47 -36.79
CA LYS A 105 31.14 29.96 -36.49
C LYS A 105 31.15 30.66 -35.12
N ILE A 106 32.14 30.34 -34.29
CA ILE A 106 32.36 31.03 -33.03
C ILE A 106 32.90 32.44 -33.33
N PRO A 107 32.26 33.51 -32.81
CA PRO A 107 32.72 34.88 -33.02
C PRO A 107 34.19 35.06 -32.60
N GLY A 108 35.00 35.68 -33.46
CA GLY A 108 36.42 35.93 -33.20
C GLY A 108 37.38 34.75 -33.47
N LYS A 109 36.87 33.53 -33.75
CA LYS A 109 37.71 32.39 -34.17
C LYS A 109 37.90 32.37 -35.68
N SER A 110 39.07 31.93 -36.15
CA SER A 110 39.32 31.71 -37.58
C SER A 110 38.76 30.35 -38.00
N LEU A 111 38.18 30.28 -39.21
CA LEU A 111 37.81 29.01 -39.86
C LEU A 111 38.97 28.42 -40.67
N THR A 112 40.13 29.10 -40.66
CA THR A 112 41.31 28.71 -41.41
C THR A 112 42.33 28.09 -40.46
N LEU A 113 42.82 26.91 -40.81
CA LEU A 113 43.94 26.24 -40.15
C LEU A 113 45.21 26.44 -40.99
N THR A 114 46.33 26.61 -40.30
CA THR A 114 47.66 26.78 -40.91
C THR A 114 48.53 25.58 -40.56
N CYS A 115 49.23 25.04 -41.56
CA CYS A 115 50.26 24.02 -41.35
C CYS A 115 51.49 24.68 -40.71
N GLY A 116 51.74 24.38 -39.44
CA GLY A 116 52.85 24.91 -38.66
C GLY A 116 54.19 24.28 -39.03
N PRO A 117 55.32 24.89 -38.58
CA PRO A 117 56.67 24.34 -38.78
C PRO A 117 56.90 23.04 -38.01
N ASP A 118 56.03 22.72 -37.06
CA ASP A 118 55.97 21.45 -36.32
C ASP A 118 55.16 20.36 -37.06
N LEU A 119 54.78 20.61 -38.32
CA LEU A 119 53.95 19.73 -39.15
C LEU A 119 52.58 19.43 -38.53
N GLN A 120 52.08 20.37 -37.71
CA GLN A 120 50.76 20.28 -37.07
C GLN A 120 49.85 21.38 -37.57
N TRP A 121 48.56 21.06 -37.69
CA TRP A 121 47.54 22.05 -37.97
C TRP A 121 47.25 22.88 -36.71
N ALA A 122 47.29 24.20 -36.86
CA ALA A 122 46.96 25.15 -35.81
C ALA A 122 45.97 26.22 -36.31
N PRO A 123 45.08 26.75 -35.45
CA PRO A 123 44.89 26.41 -34.03
C PRO A 123 44.13 25.08 -33.82
N LYS A 124 44.41 24.38 -32.70
CA LYS A 124 43.76 23.11 -32.32
C LYS A 124 42.40 23.29 -31.62
N GLU A 125 41.96 24.54 -31.45
CA GLU A 125 40.73 24.90 -30.74
C GLU A 125 39.50 24.78 -31.66
N GLN A 126 38.35 24.47 -31.09
CA GLN A 126 37.09 24.42 -31.83
C GLN A 126 36.69 25.83 -32.30
N PHE A 127 36.25 25.93 -33.55
CA PHE A 127 35.88 27.19 -34.22
C PHE A 127 34.43 27.23 -34.73
N CYS A 128 33.70 26.11 -34.64
CA CYS A 128 32.25 26.05 -34.83
C CYS A 128 31.57 25.45 -33.59
N THR A 129 30.45 26.02 -33.16
CA THR A 129 29.61 25.54 -32.05
C THR A 129 28.20 25.24 -32.54
N GLU A 130 27.49 24.38 -31.82
CA GLU A 130 26.11 24.00 -32.10
C GLU A 130 25.21 25.23 -32.14
N ARG A 131 24.30 25.27 -33.10
CA ARG A 131 23.20 26.23 -33.11
C ARG A 131 22.22 25.85 -32.00
N ARG A 132 21.51 26.86 -31.50
CA ARG A 132 20.56 26.70 -30.40
C ARG A 132 19.13 26.95 -30.85
N CYS A 133 18.24 26.02 -30.51
CA CYS A 133 16.80 26.22 -30.60
C CYS A 133 16.34 27.25 -29.56
N LYS A 134 15.21 27.89 -29.83
CA LYS A 134 14.56 28.76 -28.85
C LYS A 134 14.05 27.93 -27.68
N HIS A 135 14.05 28.49 -26.48
CA HIS A 135 13.46 27.82 -25.33
C HIS A 135 11.97 27.50 -25.62
N PRO A 136 11.49 26.27 -25.35
CA PRO A 136 10.10 25.86 -25.63
C PRO A 136 9.01 26.73 -24.98
N GLY A 137 9.38 27.48 -23.95
CA GLY A 137 8.48 28.28 -23.13
C GLY A 137 8.04 27.51 -21.89
N GLU A 138 7.10 28.09 -21.15
CA GLU A 138 6.47 27.43 -20.01
C GLU A 138 5.20 26.68 -20.46
N LEU A 139 4.99 25.49 -19.93
CA LEU A 139 3.77 24.70 -20.16
C LEU A 139 2.77 24.96 -19.03
N ALA A 140 1.69 25.66 -19.32
CA ALA A 140 0.61 25.90 -18.36
C ALA A 140 0.06 24.56 -17.84
N ASN A 141 -0.08 24.44 -16.51
CA ASN A 141 -0.50 23.22 -15.83
C ASN A 141 0.36 21.98 -16.12
N GLY A 142 1.62 22.19 -16.53
CA GLY A 142 2.57 21.12 -16.81
C GLY A 142 3.97 21.44 -16.30
N VAL A 143 4.90 20.63 -16.79
CA VAL A 143 6.34 20.71 -16.55
C VAL A 143 7.03 20.46 -17.88
N VAL A 144 8.01 21.31 -18.18
CA VAL A 144 8.89 21.19 -19.34
C VAL A 144 10.26 20.78 -18.83
N ASP A 145 10.74 19.63 -19.28
CA ASP A 145 12.08 19.12 -18.97
C ASP A 145 12.96 19.23 -20.20
N VAL A 146 13.96 20.10 -20.14
CA VAL A 146 14.87 20.42 -21.26
C VAL A 146 16.29 20.18 -20.80
N THR A 147 16.98 19.25 -21.44
CA THR A 147 18.37 18.91 -21.11
C THR A 147 19.35 20.00 -21.56
N ASP A 148 19.16 20.51 -22.79
CA ASP A 148 19.90 21.60 -23.42
C ASP A 148 19.08 22.12 -24.62
N LEU A 149 19.48 23.24 -25.21
CA LEU A 149 18.87 23.86 -26.38
C LEU A 149 19.69 23.68 -27.65
N THR A 150 20.83 22.99 -27.59
CA THR A 150 21.72 22.77 -28.74
C THR A 150 21.11 21.80 -29.74
N PHE A 151 21.54 21.90 -31.00
CA PHE A 151 21.16 20.98 -32.07
C PHE A 151 21.25 19.50 -31.63
N GLY A 152 20.17 18.73 -31.85
CA GLY A 152 20.03 17.34 -31.41
C GLY A 152 19.46 17.16 -30.00
N SER A 153 19.37 18.23 -29.20
CA SER A 153 18.76 18.18 -27.86
C SER A 153 17.26 17.95 -27.93
N THR A 154 16.70 17.41 -26.84
CA THR A 154 15.32 16.96 -26.78
C THR A 154 14.62 17.55 -25.55
N ALA A 155 13.41 18.07 -25.75
CA ALA A 155 12.56 18.60 -24.70
C ALA A 155 11.38 17.65 -24.46
N THR A 156 11.11 17.33 -23.19
CA THR A 156 10.05 16.42 -22.76
C THR A 156 8.99 17.16 -21.96
N PHE A 157 7.72 16.89 -22.23
CA PHE A 157 6.58 17.56 -21.62
C PHE A 157 5.76 16.60 -20.77
N SER A 158 5.29 17.09 -19.63
CA SER A 158 4.41 16.34 -18.74
C SER A 158 3.35 17.27 -18.14
N CYS A 159 2.15 16.75 -17.89
CA CYS A 159 1.09 17.51 -17.25
C CYS A 159 1.04 17.23 -15.74
N ARG A 160 0.58 18.22 -14.98
CA ARG A 160 0.31 18.06 -13.56
C ARG A 160 -0.95 17.22 -13.36
N GLU A 161 -1.14 16.75 -12.13
CA GLU A 161 -2.34 16.01 -11.74
C GLU A 161 -3.61 16.79 -12.08
N GLY A 162 -4.62 16.09 -12.62
CA GLY A 162 -5.87 16.69 -13.10
C GLY A 162 -5.83 17.22 -14.53
N TYR A 163 -4.68 17.13 -15.21
CA TYR A 163 -4.52 17.53 -16.60
C TYR A 163 -3.96 16.39 -17.45
N ARG A 164 -4.38 16.32 -18.70
CA ARG A 164 -3.85 15.37 -19.70
C ARG A 164 -3.13 16.12 -20.81
N LEU A 165 -2.08 15.49 -21.34
CA LEU A 165 -1.24 16.07 -22.39
C LEU A 165 -1.89 15.88 -23.75
N PHE A 166 -2.07 16.99 -24.47
CA PHE A 166 -2.50 16.97 -25.87
C PHE A 166 -1.35 17.43 -26.77
N GLY A 167 -0.99 16.59 -27.74
CA GLY A 167 0.13 16.83 -28.66
C GLY A 167 1.32 15.90 -28.42
N ASN A 168 2.52 16.37 -28.77
CA ASN A 168 3.73 15.54 -28.72
C ASN A 168 4.36 15.62 -27.33
N GLN A 169 4.58 14.47 -26.69
CA GLN A 169 5.28 14.38 -25.40
C GLN A 169 6.74 14.82 -25.48
N GLN A 170 7.34 14.68 -26.66
CA GLN A 170 8.74 14.96 -26.86
C GLN A 170 8.96 15.66 -28.21
N VAL A 171 9.86 16.65 -28.21
CA VAL A 171 10.28 17.38 -29.41
C VAL A 171 11.80 17.48 -29.46
N THR A 172 12.38 17.47 -30.65
CA THR A 172 13.83 17.45 -30.87
C THR A 172 14.26 18.65 -31.70
N CYS A 173 15.40 19.26 -31.33
CA CYS A 173 15.97 20.40 -32.03
C CYS A 173 16.65 19.93 -33.32
N VAL A 174 16.03 20.19 -34.47
CA VAL A 174 16.44 19.72 -35.80
C VAL A 174 16.80 20.88 -36.72
N ILE A 175 17.43 20.57 -37.86
CA ILE A 175 17.79 21.59 -38.86
C ILE A 175 16.53 22.01 -39.64
N ARG A 176 16.24 23.32 -39.66
CA ARG A 176 15.09 23.90 -40.38
C ARG A 176 15.48 25.24 -41.00
N ASN A 177 15.26 25.43 -42.30
CA ASN A 177 15.50 26.67 -43.05
C ASN A 177 16.85 27.35 -42.73
N GLU A 178 17.97 26.66 -43.03
CA GLU A 178 19.35 27.08 -42.75
C GLU A 178 19.68 27.33 -41.26
N GLY A 179 18.74 27.11 -40.35
CA GLY A 179 18.89 27.21 -38.90
C GLY A 179 18.54 25.93 -38.17
N VAL A 180 18.15 26.08 -36.91
CA VAL A 180 17.62 25.00 -36.09
C VAL A 180 16.30 25.43 -35.46
N ASP A 181 15.37 24.50 -35.38
CA ASP A 181 14.07 24.69 -34.76
C ASP A 181 13.53 23.35 -34.24
N TRP A 182 12.47 23.38 -33.44
CA TRP A 182 11.83 22.17 -32.95
C TRP A 182 11.15 21.42 -34.10
N ASP A 183 11.23 20.09 -34.09
CA ASP A 183 10.67 19.23 -35.15
C ASP A 183 9.13 19.27 -35.21
N ARG A 184 8.49 19.62 -34.09
CA ARG A 184 7.05 19.57 -33.87
C ARG A 184 6.55 20.78 -33.06
N GLU A 185 5.24 20.99 -33.12
CA GLU A 185 4.56 22.01 -32.33
C GLU A 185 4.48 21.63 -30.85
N MET A 186 4.47 22.66 -29.99
CA MET A 186 4.42 22.51 -28.54
C MET A 186 3.07 21.95 -28.08
N PRO A 187 3.06 20.97 -27.15
CA PRO A 187 1.82 20.43 -26.60
C PRO A 187 1.17 21.42 -25.62
N PHE A 188 -0.07 21.13 -25.23
CA PHE A 188 -0.74 21.81 -24.12
C PHE A 188 -1.36 20.81 -23.15
N CYS A 189 -1.55 21.24 -21.90
CA CYS A 189 -2.22 20.47 -20.87
C CYS A 189 -3.67 20.93 -20.73
N GLU A 190 -4.60 20.05 -21.07
CA GLU A 190 -6.03 20.30 -20.87
C GLU A 190 -6.50 19.65 -19.58
N VAL A 191 -7.44 20.30 -18.89
CA VAL A 191 -8.06 19.72 -17.70
C VAL A 191 -8.81 18.45 -18.10
N ILE A 192 -8.68 17.39 -17.32
CA ILE A 192 -9.28 16.09 -17.66
C ILE A 192 -10.80 16.23 -17.63
N PRO A 193 -11.50 15.99 -18.76
CA PRO A 193 -12.95 16.01 -18.80
C PRO A 193 -13.52 14.67 -18.33
N CYS A 194 -14.64 14.71 -17.60
CA CYS A 194 -15.48 13.56 -17.33
C CYS A 194 -16.73 13.59 -18.22
N ASP A 195 -17.22 12.41 -18.58
CA ASP A 195 -18.55 12.29 -19.15
C ASP A 195 -19.61 12.73 -18.13
N PRO A 196 -20.79 13.21 -18.59
CA PRO A 196 -21.88 13.56 -17.70
C PRO A 196 -22.20 12.44 -16.70
N PRO A 197 -22.48 12.79 -15.43
CA PRO A 197 -22.76 11.81 -14.39
C PRO A 197 -24.02 10.99 -14.75
N PRO A 198 -24.07 9.68 -14.42
CA PRO A 198 -25.21 8.83 -14.76
C PRO A 198 -26.51 9.31 -14.10
N SER A 199 -27.61 9.34 -14.85
CA SER A 199 -28.94 9.53 -14.27
C SER A 199 -29.38 8.29 -13.47
N ILE A 200 -30.13 8.51 -12.40
CA ILE A 200 -30.65 7.44 -11.53
C ILE A 200 -32.17 7.43 -11.56
N ALA A 201 -32.80 6.29 -11.27
CA ALA A 201 -34.25 6.21 -11.16
C ALA A 201 -34.73 6.83 -9.85
N ASN A 202 -35.85 7.58 -9.90
CA ASN A 202 -36.47 8.25 -8.74
C ASN A 202 -35.51 9.21 -8.01
N GLY A 203 -34.60 9.82 -8.74
CA GLY A 203 -33.68 10.81 -8.20
C GLY A 203 -33.05 11.66 -9.30
N HIS A 204 -32.47 12.77 -8.86
CA HIS A 204 -31.79 13.74 -9.69
C HIS A 204 -30.42 14.06 -9.10
N HIS A 205 -29.61 14.83 -9.84
CA HIS A 205 -28.31 15.27 -9.37
C HIS A 205 -28.07 16.74 -9.70
N THR A 206 -27.10 17.36 -9.03
CA THR A 206 -26.70 18.74 -9.29
C THR A 206 -26.03 18.85 -10.67
N GLU A 207 -26.62 19.62 -11.57
CA GLU A 207 -26.03 19.90 -12.88
C GLU A 207 -24.92 20.94 -12.80
N ALA A 208 -23.84 20.71 -13.55
CA ALA A 208 -22.75 21.68 -13.75
C ALA A 208 -22.61 22.01 -15.23
N ALA A 209 -22.05 23.19 -15.55
CA ALA A 209 -21.82 23.62 -16.93
C ALA A 209 -20.86 22.68 -17.69
N ASN A 210 -19.87 22.15 -16.98
CA ASN A 210 -18.90 21.18 -17.48
C ASN A 210 -18.42 20.29 -16.33
N TYR A 211 -18.15 19.02 -16.63
CA TYR A 211 -17.63 18.05 -15.68
C TYR A 211 -16.14 17.84 -15.95
N VAL A 212 -15.30 18.33 -15.05
CA VAL A 212 -13.83 18.24 -15.15
C VAL A 212 -13.25 17.66 -13.87
N TYR A 213 -11.95 17.37 -13.85
CA TYR A 213 -11.27 16.84 -12.67
C TYR A 213 -11.65 17.60 -11.38
N GLN A 214 -11.98 16.84 -10.33
CA GLN A 214 -12.48 17.31 -9.04
C GLN A 214 -13.87 17.97 -9.03
N THR A 215 -14.59 18.05 -10.15
CA THR A 215 -16.02 18.41 -10.14
C THR A 215 -16.79 17.37 -9.33
N ALA A 216 -17.51 17.82 -8.30
CA ALA A 216 -18.36 17.00 -7.46
C ALA A 216 -19.83 17.17 -7.86
N VAL A 217 -20.57 16.06 -7.85
CA VAL A 217 -22.00 16.01 -8.16
C VAL A 217 -22.71 15.29 -7.02
N SER A 218 -23.73 15.93 -6.47
CA SER A 218 -24.55 15.38 -5.39
C SER A 218 -25.89 14.93 -5.93
N TYR A 219 -26.32 13.75 -5.52
CA TYR A 219 -27.58 13.10 -5.86
C TYR A 219 -28.59 13.27 -4.75
N SER A 220 -29.85 13.42 -5.14
CA SER A 220 -31.00 13.52 -4.25
C SER A 220 -32.13 12.66 -4.80
N CYS A 221 -32.91 12.04 -3.91
CA CYS A 221 -34.10 11.31 -4.34
C CYS A 221 -35.26 12.26 -4.61
N ASP A 222 -36.13 11.88 -5.54
CA ASP A 222 -37.30 12.66 -5.88
C ASP A 222 -38.34 12.59 -4.76
N ASP A 223 -39.07 13.69 -4.56
CA ASP A 223 -40.15 13.73 -3.58
C ASP A 223 -41.31 12.83 -4.01
N VAL A 224 -41.89 12.12 -3.03
CA VAL A 224 -43.07 11.28 -3.24
C VAL A 224 -44.34 11.98 -2.71
N PRO A 225 -45.52 11.69 -3.28
CA PRO A 225 -46.77 12.22 -2.76
C PRO A 225 -46.98 11.88 -1.27
N ALA A 226 -47.59 12.82 -0.54
CA ALA A 226 -47.91 12.63 0.87
C ALA A 226 -48.75 11.35 1.09
N GLY A 227 -48.31 10.51 2.02
CA GLY A 227 -48.91 9.20 2.32
C GLY A 227 -48.24 8.01 1.64
N SER A 228 -47.29 8.24 0.74
CA SER A 228 -46.41 7.19 0.18
C SER A 228 -45.14 7.03 1.02
N HIS A 229 -44.46 5.88 0.88
CA HIS A 229 -43.17 5.68 1.54
C HIS A 229 -42.08 6.47 0.79
N PRO A 230 -41.27 7.30 1.48
CA PRO A 230 -40.21 8.07 0.85
C PRO A 230 -39.11 7.16 0.29
N PHE A 231 -38.42 7.65 -0.73
CA PHE A 231 -37.22 7.00 -1.24
C PHE A 231 -36.05 7.27 -0.29
N SER A 232 -35.26 6.24 -0.05
CA SER A 232 -33.98 6.33 0.63
C SER A 232 -32.85 6.30 -0.39
N LEU A 233 -31.85 7.18 -0.21
CA LEU A 233 -30.63 7.18 -1.02
C LEU A 233 -29.66 6.11 -0.48
N ILE A 234 -29.42 5.09 -1.29
CA ILE A 234 -28.53 3.97 -0.97
C ILE A 234 -27.22 4.12 -1.74
N GLY A 235 -26.10 4.20 -1.02
CA GLY A 235 -24.77 4.47 -1.57
C GLY A 235 -24.23 5.85 -1.17
N SER A 236 -23.20 6.34 -1.89
CA SER A 236 -22.66 7.69 -1.67
C SER A 236 -23.57 8.72 -2.32
N ASP A 237 -23.99 9.73 -1.56
CA ASP A 237 -24.79 10.85 -2.06
C ASP A 237 -24.00 11.75 -3.02
N THR A 238 -22.67 11.76 -2.91
CA THR A 238 -21.78 12.55 -3.75
C THR A 238 -20.73 11.68 -4.42
N ILE A 239 -20.51 11.93 -5.71
CA ILE A 239 -19.40 11.40 -6.51
C ILE A 239 -18.61 12.56 -7.10
N PHE A 240 -17.32 12.35 -7.38
CA PHE A 240 -16.47 13.38 -7.97
C PHE A 240 -15.69 12.83 -9.16
N CYS A 241 -15.42 13.70 -10.12
CA CYS A 241 -14.61 13.36 -11.29
C CYS A 241 -13.15 13.18 -10.84
N THR A 242 -12.61 11.99 -11.10
CA THR A 242 -11.21 11.62 -10.91
C THR A 242 -10.62 11.21 -12.26
N SER A 243 -9.39 10.70 -12.27
CA SER A 243 -8.72 10.20 -13.46
C SER A 243 -8.16 8.80 -13.25
N ASN A 244 -8.18 7.99 -14.30
CA ASN A 244 -7.54 6.68 -14.30
C ASN A 244 -6.04 6.75 -14.70
N GLU A 245 -5.38 5.60 -14.79
CA GLU A 245 -3.94 5.49 -15.15
C GLU A 245 -3.60 6.09 -16.53
N HIS A 246 -4.57 6.23 -17.42
CA HIS A 246 -4.41 6.79 -18.76
C HIS A 246 -4.83 8.26 -18.83
N SER A 247 -5.01 8.93 -17.69
CA SER A 247 -5.48 10.32 -17.60
C SER A 247 -6.84 10.57 -18.26
N ASN A 248 -7.70 9.55 -18.30
CA ASN A 248 -9.11 9.69 -18.70
C ASN A 248 -9.98 9.95 -17.48
N GLY A 249 -10.97 10.84 -17.62
CA GLY A 249 -11.91 11.18 -16.56
C GLY A 249 -12.83 10.01 -16.23
N VAL A 250 -12.92 9.67 -14.95
CA VAL A 250 -13.80 8.61 -14.43
C VAL A 250 -14.43 9.11 -13.13
N TRP A 251 -15.67 8.75 -12.85
CA TRP A 251 -16.32 9.07 -11.58
C TRP A 251 -15.74 8.23 -10.43
N SER A 252 -15.61 8.83 -9.25
CA SER A 252 -14.98 8.24 -8.05
C SER A 252 -15.64 6.95 -7.55
N GLY A 253 -16.88 6.68 -7.95
CA GLY A 253 -17.62 5.50 -7.55
C GLY A 253 -18.89 5.30 -8.38
N PRO A 254 -19.62 4.20 -8.13
CA PRO A 254 -20.91 3.96 -8.77
C PRO A 254 -21.96 5.00 -8.31
N PRO A 255 -22.97 5.32 -9.15
CA PRO A 255 -24.06 6.20 -8.75
C PRO A 255 -24.93 5.55 -7.66
N PRO A 256 -25.50 6.34 -6.73
CA PRO A 256 -26.39 5.82 -5.70
C PRO A 256 -27.74 5.36 -6.27
N GLN A 257 -28.53 4.67 -5.45
CA GLN A 257 -29.87 4.20 -5.81
C GLN A 257 -30.92 4.83 -4.92
N CYS A 258 -31.97 5.40 -5.52
CA CYS A 258 -33.15 5.86 -4.81
C CYS A 258 -34.24 4.78 -4.84
N ARG A 259 -34.47 4.15 -3.69
CA ARG A 259 -35.48 3.09 -3.53
C ARG A 259 -36.14 3.16 -2.17
N VAL A 260 -37.33 2.58 -2.05
CA VAL A 260 -38.01 2.48 -0.76
C VAL A 260 -37.29 1.45 0.09
N VAL A 261 -36.76 1.88 1.23
CA VAL A 261 -36.29 0.97 2.29
C VAL A 261 -37.23 1.09 3.47
N LYS A 262 -37.76 -0.06 3.91
CA LYS A 262 -38.71 -0.12 5.01
C LYS A 262 -38.43 -1.33 5.90
N CYS A 263 -37.95 -1.09 7.11
CA CYS A 263 -37.77 -2.13 8.10
C CYS A 263 -39.02 -2.35 8.94
N GLU A 264 -39.28 -3.62 9.28
CA GLU A 264 -40.35 -3.98 10.22
C GLU A 264 -40.08 -3.40 11.62
N ASN A 265 -41.13 -3.09 12.38
CA ASN A 265 -40.95 -2.56 13.73
C ASN A 265 -40.34 -3.64 14.67
N PRO A 266 -39.11 -3.46 15.16
CA PRO A 266 -38.41 -4.48 15.91
C PRO A 266 -39.01 -4.68 17.31
N ARG A 267 -39.19 -5.93 17.72
CA ARG A 267 -39.74 -6.32 19.03
C ARG A 267 -38.78 -7.23 19.76
N VAL A 268 -38.41 -6.84 20.99
CA VAL A 268 -37.54 -7.63 21.86
C VAL A 268 -38.38 -8.19 23.01
N LYS A 269 -38.45 -9.52 23.13
CA LYS A 269 -39.15 -10.16 24.25
C LYS A 269 -38.36 -9.95 25.55
N ASN A 270 -39.04 -9.61 26.64
CA ASN A 270 -38.43 -9.28 27.94
C ASN A 270 -37.48 -8.07 27.88
N GLY A 271 -37.67 -7.19 26.90
CA GLY A 271 -37.02 -5.88 26.82
C GLY A 271 -37.99 -4.85 26.25
N TYR A 272 -37.56 -3.59 26.24
CA TYR A 272 -38.31 -2.49 25.66
C TYR A 272 -37.39 -1.52 24.93
N LYS A 273 -37.97 -0.81 23.98
CA LYS A 273 -37.31 0.26 23.22
C LYS A 273 -37.14 1.48 24.12
N ILE A 274 -36.01 2.18 24.02
CA ILE A 274 -35.76 3.42 24.76
C ILE A 274 -35.52 4.64 23.87
N SER A 275 -35.21 4.43 22.59
CA SER A 275 -35.03 5.50 21.60
C SER A 275 -35.45 5.02 20.20
N GLY A 276 -35.65 5.97 19.27
CA GLY A 276 -36.08 5.65 17.91
C GLY A 276 -37.53 5.16 17.85
N PHE A 277 -38.45 5.85 18.53
CA PHE A 277 -39.88 5.53 18.48
C PHE A 277 -40.52 6.15 17.23
N GLU A 278 -40.47 5.42 16.13
CA GLU A 278 -41.11 5.81 14.87
C GLU A 278 -42.25 4.87 14.47
N SER A 279 -43.18 5.41 13.67
CA SER A 279 -44.28 4.63 13.08
C SER A 279 -43.83 3.78 11.88
N SER A 280 -42.74 4.17 11.23
CA SER A 280 -42.08 3.44 10.13
C SER A 280 -40.57 3.71 10.15
N TYR A 281 -39.76 2.70 9.86
CA TYR A 281 -38.29 2.80 9.86
C TYR A 281 -37.76 2.74 8.44
N THR A 282 -37.00 3.75 8.06
CA THR A 282 -36.32 3.92 6.78
C THR A 282 -34.82 3.71 6.94
N TYR A 283 -34.07 3.72 5.83
CA TYR A 283 -32.63 3.45 5.84
C TYR A 283 -31.87 4.33 6.83
N LYS A 284 -30.98 3.72 7.62
CA LYS A 284 -30.17 4.32 8.72
C LYS A 284 -30.95 4.76 9.97
N ASP A 285 -32.29 4.65 9.98
CA ASP A 285 -33.03 4.84 11.23
C ASP A 285 -32.57 3.83 12.26
N SER A 286 -32.34 4.30 13.48
CA SER A 286 -31.72 3.53 14.54
C SER A 286 -32.59 3.46 15.77
N VAL A 287 -32.59 2.29 16.41
CA VAL A 287 -33.43 1.96 17.55
C VAL A 287 -32.57 1.34 18.63
N GLN A 288 -32.75 1.81 19.87
CA GLN A 288 -32.05 1.26 21.03
C GLN A 288 -33.00 0.51 21.96
N PHE A 289 -32.50 -0.57 22.53
CA PHE A 289 -33.23 -1.43 23.45
C PHE A 289 -32.58 -1.50 24.82
N VAL A 290 -33.39 -1.87 25.82
CA VAL A 290 -32.93 -2.28 27.14
C VAL A 290 -33.73 -3.50 27.59
N CYS A 291 -33.10 -4.39 28.34
CA CYS A 291 -33.79 -5.55 28.90
C CYS A 291 -34.53 -5.19 30.19
N ASN A 292 -35.62 -5.91 30.46
CA ASN A 292 -36.37 -5.79 31.71
C ASN A 292 -35.49 -6.21 32.91
N PRO A 293 -35.79 -5.75 34.13
CA PRO A 293 -35.08 -6.18 35.33
C PRO A 293 -35.00 -7.70 35.45
N GLY A 294 -33.81 -8.23 35.74
CA GLY A 294 -33.53 -9.67 35.83
C GLY A 294 -33.26 -10.36 34.49
N TYR A 295 -33.10 -9.60 33.41
CA TYR A 295 -32.63 -10.06 32.11
C TYR A 295 -31.40 -9.27 31.67
N TYR A 296 -30.56 -9.89 30.84
CA TYR A 296 -29.41 -9.27 30.20
C TYR A 296 -29.52 -9.37 28.68
N MET A 297 -28.87 -8.44 27.99
CA MET A 297 -28.91 -8.35 26.54
C MET A 297 -27.86 -9.26 25.90
N VAL A 298 -28.27 -9.99 24.86
CA VAL A 298 -27.40 -10.75 23.96
C VAL A 298 -27.53 -10.12 22.57
N GLY A 299 -26.41 -9.62 22.05
CA GLY A 299 -26.35 -8.81 20.83
C GLY A 299 -26.05 -7.34 21.12
N GLU A 300 -26.11 -6.51 20.08
CA GLU A 300 -25.91 -5.06 20.17
C GLU A 300 -27.22 -4.38 20.62
N ASP A 301 -27.09 -3.37 21.48
CA ASP A 301 -28.24 -2.65 22.04
C ASP A 301 -28.83 -1.62 21.09
N ILE A 302 -28.04 -1.16 20.11
CA ILE A 302 -28.44 -0.26 19.04
C ILE A 302 -28.43 -1.03 17.71
N ILE A 303 -29.55 -0.98 17.00
CA ILE A 303 -29.71 -1.56 15.66
C ILE A 303 -30.15 -0.49 14.66
N SER A 304 -29.71 -0.60 13.42
CA SER A 304 -30.05 0.33 12.34
C SER A 304 -30.71 -0.38 11.16
N CYS A 305 -31.65 0.29 10.51
CA CYS A 305 -32.30 -0.24 9.32
C CYS A 305 -31.34 -0.24 8.13
N ALA A 306 -31.01 -1.43 7.65
CA ALA A 306 -30.06 -1.66 6.57
C ALA A 306 -30.70 -1.51 5.20
N GLU A 307 -29.85 -1.48 4.16
CA GLU A 307 -30.28 -1.28 2.77
C GLU A 307 -31.15 -2.41 2.21
N ASP A 308 -31.12 -3.60 2.83
CA ASP A 308 -31.85 -4.80 2.42
C ASP A 308 -33.21 -4.96 3.11
N ASN A 309 -33.69 -3.90 3.77
CA ASN A 309 -34.92 -3.88 4.60
C ASN A 309 -34.84 -4.72 5.89
N THR A 310 -33.64 -5.08 6.32
CA THR A 310 -33.42 -5.80 7.59
C THR A 310 -32.74 -4.91 8.64
N TRP A 311 -32.72 -5.38 9.87
CA TRP A 311 -32.00 -4.70 10.96
C TRP A 311 -30.55 -5.21 11.03
N SER A 312 -29.61 -4.28 11.06
CA SER A 312 -28.19 -4.56 11.23
C SER A 312 -27.61 -3.66 12.34
N PRO A 313 -26.98 -4.22 13.38
CA PRO A 313 -26.92 -5.64 13.71
C PRO A 313 -28.30 -6.30 13.89
N PRO A 314 -28.41 -7.65 13.90
CA PRO A 314 -29.68 -8.34 14.10
C PRO A 314 -30.35 -7.93 15.42
N ILE A 315 -31.67 -7.99 15.47
CA ILE A 315 -32.47 -7.63 16.64
C ILE A 315 -31.97 -8.40 17.89
N PRO A 316 -31.62 -7.72 19.00
CA PRO A 316 -31.06 -8.37 20.18
C PRO A 316 -32.10 -9.19 20.94
N THR A 317 -31.61 -10.10 21.78
CA THR A 317 -32.46 -10.95 22.63
C THR A 317 -32.15 -10.73 24.11
N CYS A 318 -33.19 -10.66 24.94
CA CYS A 318 -33.04 -10.58 26.39
C CYS A 318 -33.15 -11.97 27.02
N GLU A 319 -32.04 -12.44 27.59
CA GLU A 319 -31.96 -13.71 28.31
C GLU A 319 -32.03 -13.49 29.82
N LYS A 320 -32.55 -14.45 30.58
CA LYS A 320 -32.77 -14.30 32.02
C LYS A 320 -31.43 -14.39 32.77
N ASN A 321 -31.23 -13.56 33.79
CA ASN A 321 -30.07 -13.59 34.69
C ASN A 321 -30.11 -14.80 35.63
N VAL A 322 -29.93 -15.99 35.06
CA VAL A 322 -29.88 -17.25 35.82
C VAL A 322 -28.67 -18.08 35.41
N CYS A 323 -28.18 -18.89 36.33
CA CYS A 323 -27.15 -19.88 36.06
C CYS A 323 -27.77 -21.28 36.00
N GLY A 324 -27.30 -22.11 35.07
CA GLY A 324 -27.56 -23.54 35.10
C GLY A 324 -26.77 -24.21 36.23
N ALA A 325 -27.07 -25.48 36.51
CA ALA A 325 -26.25 -26.28 37.41
C ALA A 325 -24.78 -26.29 36.92
N PRO A 326 -23.81 -25.95 37.79
CA PRO A 326 -22.41 -26.00 37.39
C PRO A 326 -22.01 -27.45 37.14
N GLU A 327 -21.36 -27.71 36.01
CA GLU A 327 -20.83 -29.03 35.70
C GLU A 327 -19.55 -29.25 36.51
N VAL A 328 -19.58 -30.22 37.43
CA VAL A 328 -18.44 -30.54 38.31
C VAL A 328 -18.05 -32.00 38.13
N THR A 329 -16.84 -32.24 37.62
CA THR A 329 -16.23 -33.58 37.58
C THR A 329 -15.64 -33.96 38.94
N ASN A 330 -15.87 -35.20 39.38
CA ASN A 330 -15.38 -35.73 40.66
C ASN A 330 -15.82 -34.93 41.90
N GLY A 331 -16.99 -34.31 41.81
CA GLY A 331 -17.63 -33.62 42.93
C GLY A 331 -19.15 -33.58 42.77
N ALA A 332 -19.83 -33.10 43.80
CA ALA A 332 -21.26 -32.95 43.86
C ALA A 332 -21.63 -31.51 44.21
N VAL A 333 -22.66 -30.99 43.54
CA VAL A 333 -23.22 -29.66 43.79
C VAL A 333 -24.34 -29.77 44.81
N VAL A 334 -24.28 -28.98 45.88
CA VAL A 334 -25.27 -29.00 46.97
C VAL A 334 -25.67 -27.57 47.35
N PRO A 335 -26.97 -27.20 47.31
CA PRO A 335 -28.10 -27.98 46.79
C PRO A 335 -28.10 -28.02 45.26
N LEU A 336 -28.49 -29.16 44.66
CA LEU A 336 -28.64 -29.30 43.21
C LEU A 336 -30.01 -28.76 42.76
N LYS A 337 -30.01 -27.70 41.94
CA LYS A 337 -31.17 -27.14 41.25
C LYS A 337 -30.86 -27.12 39.75
N SER A 338 -31.89 -27.15 38.91
CA SER A 338 -31.72 -26.96 37.46
C SER A 338 -31.42 -25.50 37.09
N VAL A 339 -31.83 -24.55 37.94
CA VAL A 339 -31.69 -23.10 37.72
C VAL A 339 -31.37 -22.40 39.05
N TYR A 340 -30.41 -21.49 39.01
CA TYR A 340 -30.00 -20.65 40.14
C TYR A 340 -30.16 -19.17 39.79
N ASN A 341 -30.71 -18.38 40.70
CA ASN A 341 -30.85 -16.94 40.53
C ASN A 341 -29.51 -16.23 40.82
N GLU A 342 -29.32 -15.05 40.25
CA GLU A 342 -28.20 -14.17 40.58
C GLU A 342 -28.08 -13.95 42.10
N GLY A 343 -26.87 -14.15 42.64
CA GLY A 343 -26.57 -14.11 44.07
C GLY A 343 -26.79 -15.44 44.82
N GLU A 344 -27.48 -16.42 44.24
CA GLU A 344 -27.58 -17.76 44.85
C GLU A 344 -26.21 -18.45 44.83
N SER A 345 -25.88 -19.12 45.94
CA SER A 345 -24.62 -19.83 46.10
C SER A 345 -24.84 -21.33 46.25
N VAL A 346 -23.95 -22.10 45.65
CA VAL A 346 -23.90 -23.56 45.81
C VAL A 346 -22.59 -23.97 46.44
N LYS A 347 -22.64 -25.02 47.25
CA LYS A 347 -21.45 -25.67 47.78
C LYS A 347 -21.07 -26.83 46.87
N ILE A 348 -19.86 -26.80 46.35
CA ILE A 348 -19.28 -27.89 45.57
C ILE A 348 -18.43 -28.72 46.51
N LYS A 349 -18.76 -30.00 46.63
CA LYS A 349 -18.08 -30.97 47.47
C LYS A 349 -17.35 -31.98 46.61
N CYS A 350 -16.04 -32.13 46.78
CA CYS A 350 -15.27 -33.14 46.07
C CYS A 350 -15.59 -34.56 46.57
N ASN A 351 -15.48 -35.54 45.67
CA ASN A 351 -15.67 -36.95 45.95
C ASN A 351 -14.58 -37.49 46.91
N ALA A 352 -14.81 -38.68 47.49
CA ALA A 352 -13.84 -39.31 48.38
C ALA A 352 -12.48 -39.51 47.67
N ARG A 353 -11.39 -39.11 48.34
CA ARG A 353 -10.00 -39.07 47.83
C ARG A 353 -9.70 -37.95 46.81
N CYS A 354 -10.58 -36.96 46.70
CA CYS A 354 -10.38 -35.76 45.89
C CYS A 354 -10.47 -34.49 46.75
N SER A 355 -9.68 -33.47 46.41
CA SER A 355 -9.70 -32.15 47.04
C SER A 355 -9.44 -31.05 46.02
N PHE A 356 -9.80 -29.82 46.36
CA PHE A 356 -9.41 -28.64 45.59
C PHE A 356 -7.90 -28.41 45.71
N PRO A 357 -7.30 -27.58 44.83
CA PRO A 357 -5.85 -27.31 44.85
C PRO A 357 -5.33 -26.70 46.17
N ASP A 358 -6.20 -26.05 46.94
CA ASP A 358 -5.91 -25.49 48.26
C ASP A 358 -6.03 -26.52 49.41
N GLY A 359 -6.33 -27.79 49.09
CA GLY A 359 -6.52 -28.88 50.04
C GLY A 359 -7.90 -28.93 50.69
N THR A 360 -8.80 -27.98 50.38
CA THR A 360 -10.17 -27.99 50.89
C THR A 360 -11.01 -29.07 50.19
N LYS A 361 -12.01 -29.60 50.90
CA LYS A 361 -12.92 -30.64 50.37
C LYS A 361 -14.24 -30.07 49.85
N GLU A 362 -14.54 -28.83 50.22
CA GLU A 362 -15.79 -28.16 49.91
C GLU A 362 -15.51 -26.67 49.67
N VAL A 363 -16.11 -26.10 48.63
CA VAL A 363 -15.98 -24.68 48.29
C VAL A 363 -17.33 -24.11 47.87
N THR A 364 -17.55 -22.82 48.11
CA THR A 364 -18.80 -22.15 47.75
C THR A 364 -18.58 -21.26 46.52
N VAL A 365 -19.44 -21.41 45.52
CA VAL A 365 -19.49 -20.55 44.33
C VAL A 365 -20.85 -19.86 44.24
N ALA A 366 -20.86 -18.63 43.77
CA ALA A 366 -22.07 -17.82 43.64
C ALA A 366 -22.40 -17.57 42.16
N CYS A 367 -23.69 -17.62 41.80
CA CYS A 367 -24.15 -17.26 40.47
C CYS A 367 -24.02 -15.74 40.30
N GLN A 368 -23.19 -15.29 39.36
CA GLN A 368 -22.98 -13.87 39.05
C GLN A 368 -23.97 -13.36 37.99
N GLY A 369 -24.92 -14.19 37.54
CA GLY A 369 -25.82 -13.89 36.43
C GLY A 369 -25.19 -14.25 35.09
N GLN A 370 -25.91 -14.01 33.99
CA GLN A 370 -25.44 -14.25 32.62
C GLN A 370 -24.86 -15.67 32.38
N LYS A 371 -25.43 -16.71 33.00
CA LYS A 371 -24.92 -18.09 32.97
C LYS A 371 -23.49 -18.29 33.52
N THR A 372 -22.96 -17.33 34.28
CA THR A 372 -21.59 -17.34 34.80
C THR A 372 -21.56 -17.48 36.32
N TRP A 373 -20.71 -18.38 36.81
CA TRP A 373 -20.43 -18.57 38.24
C TRP A 373 -19.19 -17.78 38.66
N SER A 374 -19.07 -17.45 39.95
CA SER A 374 -17.96 -16.65 40.50
C SER A 374 -16.56 -17.14 40.12
N TYR A 375 -16.40 -18.46 40.00
CA TYR A 375 -15.26 -19.16 39.42
C TYR A 375 -15.65 -20.63 39.24
N PHE A 376 -14.90 -21.38 38.45
CA PHE A 376 -15.14 -22.81 38.20
C PHE A 376 -14.09 -23.65 38.95
N PRO A 377 -14.44 -24.28 40.09
CA PRO A 377 -13.47 -25.05 40.87
C PRO A 377 -13.36 -26.49 40.39
N GLU A 378 -12.13 -26.99 40.27
CA GLU A 378 -11.82 -28.36 39.84
C GLU A 378 -11.35 -29.25 41.00
N CYS A 379 -11.97 -30.43 41.16
CA CYS A 379 -11.56 -31.44 42.13
C CYS A 379 -10.43 -32.31 41.56
N ARG A 380 -9.30 -32.41 42.28
CA ARG A 380 -8.16 -33.29 41.92
C ARG A 380 -8.08 -34.47 42.88
N CYS A 381 -7.94 -35.68 42.37
CA CYS A 381 -7.88 -36.92 43.16
C CYS A 381 -6.45 -37.45 43.27
N GLY A 382 -6.07 -37.96 44.45
CA GLY A 382 -4.72 -38.50 44.70
C GLY A 382 -4.54 -39.96 44.24
N PRO A 383 -3.31 -40.43 43.99
CA PRO A 383 -3.04 -41.81 43.60
C PRO A 383 -3.25 -42.77 44.77
N GLU A 384 -3.92 -43.90 44.52
CA GLU A 384 -4.08 -44.98 45.50
C GLU A 384 -2.75 -45.73 45.69
N SER A 385 -2.27 -45.89 46.93
CA SER A 385 -1.06 -46.66 47.23
C SER A 385 -1.29 -48.19 47.19
N PRO A 386 -0.25 -49.00 46.93
CA PRO A 386 -0.35 -50.31 46.29
C PRO A 386 -0.35 -51.49 47.27
N GLY A 387 -1.12 -52.54 46.95
CA GLY A 387 -1.13 -53.79 47.71
C GLY A 387 -1.98 -54.88 47.08
N SER A 388 -1.54 -55.47 45.97
CA SER A 388 -1.80 -56.88 45.61
C SER A 388 -0.98 -57.30 44.38
N THR A 389 -0.53 -58.56 44.41
CA THR A 389 0.49 -59.26 43.62
C THR A 389 0.23 -59.42 42.12
N PRO A 390 1.26 -59.78 41.32
CA PRO A 390 1.20 -59.77 39.85
C PRO A 390 0.50 -61.02 39.29
N GLY A 391 -0.41 -60.78 38.34
CA GLY A 391 -1.09 -61.81 37.55
C GLY A 391 -1.15 -61.37 36.09
N THR A 392 -0.76 -62.29 35.23
CA THR A 392 -0.49 -62.23 33.79
C THR A 392 -1.60 -61.61 32.92
N SER A 393 -1.16 -60.92 31.85
CA SER A 393 -1.85 -60.35 30.66
C SER A 393 -2.97 -61.20 30.01
N PRO A 394 -3.75 -60.69 29.02
CA PRO A 394 -3.66 -59.41 28.27
C PRO A 394 -4.99 -58.64 28.05
N GLY A 395 -4.87 -57.36 27.71
CA GLY A 395 -5.85 -56.69 26.85
C GLY A 395 -6.72 -55.62 27.51
N SER A 396 -6.26 -54.38 27.47
CA SER A 396 -7.01 -53.22 26.93
C SER A 396 -6.16 -51.96 27.09
N ILE A 397 -6.11 -51.19 26.00
CA ILE A 397 -5.24 -50.03 25.76
C ILE A 397 -5.69 -48.84 26.65
N PRO A 398 -4.79 -48.14 27.36
CA PRO A 398 -5.15 -46.93 28.10
C PRO A 398 -5.34 -45.74 27.15
N GLY A 399 -6.44 -45.00 27.35
CA GLY A 399 -6.75 -43.76 26.66
C GLY A 399 -5.69 -42.69 26.90
N ILE A 400 -5.21 -42.13 25.80
CA ILE A 400 -4.23 -41.06 25.72
C ILE A 400 -4.98 -39.76 26.04
N SER A 401 -4.56 -39.01 27.06
CA SER A 401 -5.03 -37.64 27.29
C SER A 401 -4.39 -36.71 26.26
N SER A 402 -4.97 -36.69 25.06
CA SER A 402 -4.53 -35.87 23.94
C SER A 402 -4.70 -34.38 24.27
N GLY A 403 -3.62 -33.71 24.64
CA GLY A 403 -3.60 -32.24 24.77
C GLY A 403 -3.58 -31.57 23.40
N SER A 404 -4.28 -30.44 23.25
CA SER A 404 -4.28 -29.65 22.01
C SER A 404 -3.15 -28.63 21.98
N THR A 405 -2.75 -28.18 20.79
CA THR A 405 -1.72 -27.13 20.64
C THR A 405 -2.19 -25.83 21.30
N PRO A 406 -1.37 -25.18 22.15
CA PRO A 406 -1.78 -23.96 22.83
C PRO A 406 -1.96 -22.81 21.83
N VAL A 407 -2.92 -21.93 22.09
CA VAL A 407 -3.15 -20.73 21.28
C VAL A 407 -2.14 -19.66 21.67
N ILE A 408 -1.30 -19.24 20.73
CA ILE A 408 -0.33 -18.15 20.92
C ILE A 408 -0.81 -16.92 20.15
N ASN A 409 -1.20 -15.87 20.87
CA ASN A 409 -1.56 -14.59 20.24
C ASN A 409 -0.34 -14.00 19.53
N PHE A 410 -0.48 -13.73 18.24
CA PHE A 410 0.56 -13.17 17.37
C PHE A 410 1.88 -13.99 17.31
N GLY A 411 1.78 -15.32 17.49
CA GLY A 411 2.89 -16.24 17.33
C GLY A 411 2.46 -17.60 16.79
N ARG A 412 3.42 -18.50 16.58
CA ARG A 412 3.19 -19.88 16.14
C ARG A 412 4.19 -20.84 16.77
N VAL A 413 3.84 -22.12 16.79
CA VAL A 413 4.77 -23.20 17.12
C VAL A 413 5.63 -23.49 15.89
N VAL A 414 6.95 -23.53 16.07
CA VAL A 414 7.92 -23.76 14.98
C VAL A 414 8.59 -25.12 15.06
N VAL A 415 8.62 -25.74 16.24
CA VAL A 415 9.22 -27.06 16.47
C VAL A 415 8.34 -27.85 17.44
N GLY A 416 8.21 -29.16 17.21
CA GLY A 416 7.51 -30.07 18.11
C GLY A 416 5.99 -30.11 17.94
N GLN A 417 5.41 -29.42 16.94
CA GLN A 417 3.96 -29.40 16.73
C GLN A 417 3.40 -30.80 16.44
N LYS A 418 2.45 -31.24 17.27
CA LYS A 418 1.77 -32.54 17.16
C LYS A 418 0.25 -32.36 17.24
N PRO A 419 -0.55 -33.26 16.63
CA PRO A 419 -2.01 -33.23 16.74
C PRO A 419 -2.48 -33.49 18.18
N SER A 420 -1.66 -34.17 18.98
CA SER A 420 -1.88 -34.40 20.41
C SER A 420 -0.56 -34.57 21.15
N TYR A 421 -0.46 -34.04 22.37
CA TYR A 421 0.75 -34.11 23.19
C TYR A 421 0.61 -35.10 24.35
N VAL A 422 1.70 -35.79 24.67
CA VAL A 422 1.84 -36.64 25.87
C VAL A 422 2.80 -36.02 26.86
N VAL A 423 2.63 -36.33 28.15
CA VAL A 423 3.43 -35.71 29.23
C VAL A 423 4.93 -35.90 28.95
N GLY A 424 5.66 -34.79 28.89
CA GLY A 424 7.09 -34.78 28.56
C GLY A 424 7.42 -34.26 27.15
N ASP A 425 6.45 -34.12 26.25
CA ASP A 425 6.65 -33.51 24.93
C ASP A 425 7.02 -32.02 25.04
N CYS A 426 7.98 -31.56 24.23
CA CYS A 426 8.38 -30.15 24.16
C CYS A 426 7.97 -29.50 22.84
N ILE A 427 7.61 -28.22 22.90
CA ILE A 427 7.37 -27.39 21.73
C ILE A 427 8.14 -26.07 21.82
N THR A 428 8.49 -25.52 20.67
CA THR A 428 9.17 -24.21 20.57
C THR A 428 8.29 -23.20 19.86
N ILE A 429 8.18 -21.99 20.42
CA ILE A 429 7.26 -20.94 19.98
C ILE A 429 8.06 -19.74 19.45
N GLU A 430 7.59 -19.17 18.34
CA GLU A 430 8.16 -17.98 17.72
C GLU A 430 7.04 -16.95 17.43
N CYS A 431 7.31 -15.67 17.66
CA CYS A 431 6.37 -14.59 17.36
C CYS A 431 6.39 -14.21 15.86
N TYR A 432 5.29 -13.66 15.36
CA TYR A 432 5.26 -13.08 14.01
C TYR A 432 6.10 -11.79 13.94
N ALA A 433 6.50 -11.41 12.72
CA ALA A 433 7.34 -10.24 12.49
C ALA A 433 6.74 -8.97 13.12
N GLY A 434 7.56 -8.21 13.86
CA GLY A 434 7.13 -7.02 14.59
C GLY A 434 6.75 -7.26 16.04
N TYR A 435 6.74 -8.51 16.52
CA TYR A 435 6.46 -8.87 17.91
C TYR A 435 7.67 -9.53 18.57
N THR A 436 7.88 -9.27 19.86
CA THR A 436 8.92 -9.85 20.71
C THR A 436 8.31 -10.84 21.70
N LEU A 437 8.94 -12.02 21.84
CA LEU A 437 8.52 -13.07 22.76
C LEU A 437 8.85 -12.66 24.21
N GLN A 438 7.84 -12.74 25.09
CA GLN A 438 7.99 -12.55 26.53
C GLN A 438 7.75 -13.88 27.24
N GLY A 439 8.84 -14.48 27.73
CA GLY A 439 8.88 -15.81 28.33
C GLY A 439 9.91 -16.72 27.65
N GLU A 440 9.96 -17.98 28.09
CA GLU A 440 10.83 -19.00 27.48
C GLU A 440 10.23 -19.50 26.17
N ALA A 441 11.08 -19.62 25.14
CA ALA A 441 10.64 -20.05 23.82
C ALA A 441 10.30 -21.55 23.76
N GLU A 442 10.90 -22.36 24.64
CA GLU A 442 10.66 -23.79 24.72
C GLU A 442 9.83 -24.12 25.97
N ILE A 443 8.72 -24.83 25.77
CA ILE A 443 7.81 -25.24 26.84
C ILE A 443 7.50 -26.73 26.76
N ARG A 444 7.32 -27.37 27.92
CA ARG A 444 7.06 -28.81 28.06
C ARG A 444 5.64 -29.09 28.52
N TYR A 445 5.00 -30.07 27.90
CA TYR A 445 3.65 -30.50 28.23
C TYR A 445 3.62 -31.30 29.53
N MET A 446 2.85 -30.84 30.51
CA MET A 446 2.73 -31.44 31.84
C MET A 446 1.46 -32.30 32.00
N GLY A 447 0.59 -32.34 30.98
CA GLY A 447 -0.70 -33.02 31.02
C GLY A 447 -1.88 -32.06 31.26
N GLY A 448 -3.09 -32.44 30.84
CA GLY A 448 -4.31 -31.64 31.07
C GLY A 448 -4.27 -30.22 30.48
N ASN A 449 -3.70 -30.04 29.27
CA ASN A 449 -3.52 -28.73 28.61
C ASN A 449 -2.59 -27.74 29.36
N GLN A 450 -1.80 -28.21 30.33
CA GLN A 450 -0.88 -27.37 31.09
C GLN A 450 0.57 -27.50 30.58
N TRP A 451 1.26 -26.37 30.47
CA TRP A 451 2.64 -26.26 29.95
C TRP A 451 3.58 -25.63 30.99
N SER A 452 4.83 -26.10 31.04
CA SER A 452 5.87 -25.57 31.93
C SER A 452 7.18 -25.35 31.16
N PRO A 453 7.79 -24.15 31.23
CA PRO A 453 7.23 -22.91 31.78
C PRO A 453 5.92 -22.48 31.05
N GLY A 454 5.16 -21.57 31.65
CA GLY A 454 3.84 -21.17 31.12
C GLY A 454 3.91 -20.67 29.68
N VAL A 455 2.80 -20.78 28.94
CA VAL A 455 2.75 -20.40 27.52
C VAL A 455 3.18 -18.92 27.35
N PRO A 456 4.25 -18.63 26.59
CA PRO A 456 4.77 -17.28 26.43
C PRO A 456 3.84 -16.40 25.60
N THR A 457 3.94 -15.08 25.78
CA THR A 457 3.12 -14.10 25.04
C THR A 457 3.97 -13.26 24.09
N CYS A 458 3.45 -12.98 22.89
CA CYS A 458 4.09 -12.08 21.93
C CYS A 458 3.57 -10.66 22.10
N GLN A 459 4.44 -9.72 22.45
CA GLN A 459 4.08 -8.30 22.57
C GLN A 459 4.68 -7.49 21.42
N LEU A 460 3.99 -6.43 21.00
CA LEU A 460 4.44 -5.57 19.91
C LEU A 460 5.83 -4.99 20.26
N SER A 461 6.78 -5.12 19.33
CA SER A 461 8.15 -4.68 19.55
C SER A 461 8.19 -3.21 19.95
N GLY A 462 8.96 -2.88 20.99
CA GLY A 462 9.11 -1.50 21.47
C GLY A 462 9.61 -0.54 20.39
N TYR A 463 10.34 -1.05 19.39
CA TYR A 463 10.74 -0.28 18.21
C TYR A 463 9.54 0.14 17.34
N VAL A 464 8.57 -0.77 17.13
CA VAL A 464 7.36 -0.49 16.35
C VAL A 464 6.48 0.52 17.08
N ILE A 465 6.36 0.40 18.41
CA ILE A 465 5.66 1.38 19.24
C ILE A 465 6.32 2.76 19.14
N ALA A 466 7.65 2.82 19.21
CA ALA A 466 8.39 4.08 19.04
C ALA A 466 8.17 4.71 17.65
N CYS A 467 8.19 3.90 16.58
CA CYS A 467 7.90 4.39 15.23
C CYS A 467 6.47 4.93 15.10
N ILE A 468 5.47 4.25 15.67
CA ILE A 468 4.09 4.72 15.68
C ILE A 468 3.98 6.05 16.44
N CYS A 469 4.61 6.16 17.61
CA CYS A 469 4.65 7.42 18.37
C CYS A 469 5.30 8.56 17.57
N VAL A 470 6.41 8.31 16.87
CA VAL A 470 7.08 9.30 16.02
C VAL A 470 6.19 9.71 14.85
N LEU A 471 5.51 8.77 14.20
CA LEU A 471 4.58 9.06 13.11
C LEU A 471 3.39 9.91 13.60
N VAL A 472 2.83 9.60 14.76
CA VAL A 472 1.75 10.41 15.37
C VAL A 472 2.25 11.83 15.65
N VAL A 473 3.45 11.99 16.19
CA VAL A 473 4.05 13.33 16.41
C VAL A 473 4.23 14.08 15.10
N ILE A 474 4.71 13.43 14.03
CA ILE A 474 4.85 14.04 12.70
C ILE A 474 3.50 14.47 12.15
N VAL A 475 2.47 13.62 12.25
CA VAL A 475 1.11 13.94 11.77
C VAL A 475 0.54 15.13 12.54
N VAL A 476 0.73 15.19 13.86
CA VAL A 476 0.29 16.32 14.68
C VAL A 476 1.03 17.60 14.29
N LEU A 477 2.35 17.54 14.06
CA LEU A 477 3.13 18.69 13.61
C LEU A 477 2.73 19.16 12.20
N LEU A 478 2.43 18.24 11.29
CA LEU A 478 1.93 18.57 9.96
C LEU A 478 0.53 19.18 10.01
N ALA A 479 -0.35 18.69 10.88
CA ALA A 479 -1.68 19.26 11.11
C ALA A 479 -1.57 20.67 11.70
N ALA A 480 -0.68 20.86 12.68
CA ALA A 480 -0.39 22.18 13.27
C ALA A 480 0.21 23.14 12.24
N PHE A 481 1.12 22.68 11.38
CA PHE A 481 1.69 23.46 10.28
C PHE A 481 0.62 23.83 9.24
N TRP A 482 -0.28 22.92 8.91
CA TRP A 482 -1.42 23.19 8.03
C TRP A 482 -2.38 24.22 8.63
N ALA A 483 -2.68 24.12 9.92
CA ALA A 483 -3.49 25.10 10.63
C ALA A 483 -2.81 26.48 10.67
N TYR A 484 -1.50 26.52 10.94
CA TYR A 484 -0.69 27.73 10.90
C TYR A 484 -0.70 28.37 9.50
N LYS A 485 -0.46 27.59 8.44
CA LYS A 485 -0.49 28.06 7.05
C LYS A 485 -1.87 28.61 6.67
N LYS A 486 -2.95 27.95 7.11
CA LYS A 486 -4.34 28.42 6.89
C LYS A 486 -4.60 29.75 7.60
N PHE A 487 -4.08 29.92 8.81
CA PHE A 487 -4.23 31.15 9.59
C PHE A 487 -3.46 32.33 8.97
N PHE A 488 -2.23 32.10 8.50
CA PHE A 488 -1.42 33.15 7.85
C PHE A 488 -1.82 33.42 6.40
N SER A 489 -2.47 32.48 5.71
CA SER A 489 -3.04 32.72 4.39
C SER A 489 -4.25 33.65 4.40
N GLN A 490 -4.96 33.81 5.53
CA GLN A 490 -6.09 34.74 5.64
C GLN A 490 -5.68 36.17 6.02
N ASN A 491 -4.49 36.38 6.61
CA ASN A 491 -4.00 37.71 6.99
C ASN A 491 -3.18 38.44 5.90
N GLY A 492 -3.06 37.85 4.70
CA GLY A 492 -2.27 38.42 3.59
C GLY A 492 -3.02 39.37 2.65
N SER A 493 -4.32 39.58 2.83
CA SER A 493 -5.10 40.44 1.91
C SER A 493 -6.15 41.24 2.67
N ASN A 494 -5.74 42.36 3.26
CA ASN A 494 -6.56 43.59 3.43
C ASN A 494 -5.80 44.62 4.29
N VAL A 495 -4.95 45.43 3.65
CA VAL A 495 -4.70 46.79 4.12
C VAL A 495 -4.88 47.71 2.91
N GLY A 496 -6.14 48.02 2.64
CA GLY A 496 -6.52 49.14 1.81
C GLY A 496 -6.18 50.44 2.52
N VAL A 497 -5.46 51.31 1.83
CA VAL A 497 -5.13 52.68 2.21
C VAL A 497 -6.41 53.44 2.63
N PRO A 498 -6.46 54.12 3.80
CA PRO A 498 -7.59 54.97 4.13
C PRO A 498 -7.49 56.29 3.34
N VAL A 499 -8.45 56.51 2.46
CA VAL A 499 -8.68 57.79 1.80
C VAL A 499 -9.12 58.80 2.87
N LEU A 500 -8.29 59.83 3.06
CA LEU A 500 -8.54 60.97 3.94
C LEU A 500 -9.72 61.80 3.40
N LYS A 501 -10.91 61.63 3.99
CA LYS A 501 -12.04 62.56 3.78
C LYS A 501 -11.86 63.78 4.69
N THR A 502 -11.46 64.89 4.10
CA THR A 502 -11.42 66.22 4.72
C THR A 502 -12.84 66.73 4.95
N CYS A 503 -13.28 66.78 6.21
CA CYS A 503 -14.42 67.60 6.62
C CYS A 503 -13.99 69.07 6.64
N LYS A 504 -14.46 69.82 5.64
CA LYS A 504 -14.39 71.29 5.61
C LYS A 504 -15.50 71.83 6.52
N MET A 505 -15.12 72.45 7.64
CA MET A 505 -15.99 73.33 8.42
C MET A 505 -15.51 74.78 8.24
N ASN A 506 -16.49 75.66 8.08
CA ASN A 506 -16.39 77.05 7.66
C ASN A 506 -15.49 77.94 8.51
N CYS A 507 -14.82 78.90 7.85
CA CYS A 507 -14.76 80.29 8.27
C CYS A 507 -15.32 81.17 7.14
N LYS A 508 -16.22 82.08 7.51
CA LYS A 508 -16.93 83.07 6.68
C LYS A 508 -16.00 84.16 6.13
N CYS A 509 -16.28 84.62 4.91
CA CYS A 509 -16.88 85.93 4.61
C CYS A 509 -17.70 85.80 3.33
#